data_AF-A0A084XYA4-F1
#
_entry.id   AF-A0A084XYA4-F1
#
_cell.length_a   1.000
_cell.length_b   1.000
_cell.length_c   1.000
_cell.angle_alpha   90.00
_cell.angle_beta   90.00
_cell.angle_gamma   90.00
#
_symmetry.space_group_name_H-M   'P 1'
#
loop_
_entity.id
_entity.type
_entity.pdbx_description
1 polymer ?
#
loop_
_entity_poly.entity_id
_entity_poly.type
_entity_poly.pdbx_seq_one_letter_code
_entity_poly.pdbx_strand_id
1 'polypeptide(L)'
;MAIAGTLTAIYPWESPGGWHLLGACPVPLFSANWPQAALLLPGDRVRFRAIAATEYRLLRSEMPKLRAAAQPPLAFLVDGEADR
;
A
#
# COMPACT_ATOMS: atom_id res chain seq x y z
N MET A 1 5.13 -6.62 -1.78
CA MET A 1 5.56 -6.22 -3.12
C MET A 1 6.14 -7.43 -3.81
N ALA A 2 5.68 -7.68 -5.01
CA ALA A 2 6.16 -8.78 -5.83
C ALA A 2 6.24 -8.36 -7.30
N ILE A 3 6.96 -9.12 -8.10
CA ILE A 3 7.08 -8.92 -9.54
C ILE A 3 6.81 -10.20 -10.32
N ALA A 4 6.27 -10.06 -11.53
CA ALA A 4 6.19 -11.09 -12.55
C ALA A 4 6.35 -10.44 -13.93
N GLY A 5 7.47 -10.72 -14.60
CA GLY A 5 7.83 -10.02 -15.84
C GLY A 5 7.90 -8.50 -15.62
N THR A 6 7.14 -7.74 -16.40
CA THR A 6 7.07 -6.27 -16.33
C THR A 6 6.01 -5.76 -15.34
N LEU A 7 5.32 -6.65 -14.63
CA LEU A 7 4.26 -6.29 -13.69
C LEU A 7 4.78 -6.29 -12.26
N THR A 8 4.22 -5.40 -11.44
CA THR A 8 4.43 -5.39 -9.99
C THR A 8 3.10 -5.39 -9.26
N ALA A 9 3.08 -6.02 -8.08
CA ALA A 9 1.88 -6.14 -7.26
C ALA A 9 2.19 -5.86 -5.78
N ILE A 10 1.20 -5.32 -5.08
CA ILE A 10 1.17 -5.24 -3.62
C ILE A 10 -0.02 -6.10 -3.17
N TYR A 11 0.24 -7.10 -2.35
CA TYR A 11 -0.80 -7.96 -1.80
C TYR A 11 -1.42 -7.28 -0.55
N PRO A 12 -2.72 -6.95 -0.55
CA PRO A 12 -3.40 -6.26 0.57
C PRO A 12 -3.72 -7.17 1.77
N TRP A 13 -3.61 -8.49 1.60
CA TRP A 13 -3.73 -9.51 2.64
C TRP A 13 -2.92 -10.75 2.22
N GLU A 14 -2.81 -11.73 3.12
CA GLU A 14 -2.15 -12.99 2.84
C GLU A 14 -2.96 -13.81 1.83
N SER A 15 -2.33 -14.15 0.71
CA SER A 15 -2.93 -14.98 -0.33
C SER A 15 -1.86 -15.85 -0.99
N PRO A 16 -2.21 -17.03 -1.51
CA PRO A 16 -1.30 -17.78 -2.37
C PRO A 16 -0.83 -16.93 -3.56
N GLY A 17 0.44 -17.05 -3.93
CA GLY A 17 1.02 -16.30 -5.05
C GLY A 17 2.31 -16.92 -5.55
N GLY A 18 2.49 -16.94 -6.88
CA GLY A 18 3.71 -17.43 -7.53
C GLY A 18 4.71 -16.34 -7.95
N TRP A 19 4.47 -15.09 -7.54
CA TRP A 19 5.28 -13.95 -7.94
C TRP A 19 6.51 -13.81 -7.03
N HIS A 20 7.60 -13.25 -7.56
CA HIS A 20 8.82 -13.08 -6.79
C HIS A 20 8.66 -11.96 -5.77
N LEU A 21 8.72 -12.29 -4.48
CA LEU A 21 8.60 -11.31 -3.39
C LEU A 21 9.86 -10.44 -3.29
N LEU A 22 9.67 -9.12 -3.26
CA LEU A 22 10.75 -8.12 -3.13
C LEU A 22 10.74 -7.40 -1.78
N GLY A 23 9.59 -7.37 -1.10
CA GLY A 23 9.45 -6.64 0.17
C GLY A 23 7.99 -6.54 0.60
N ALA A 24 7.72 -5.77 1.65
CA ALA A 24 6.38 -5.60 2.21
C ALA A 24 6.01 -4.12 2.32
N CYS A 25 4.75 -3.80 2.03
CA CYS A 25 4.19 -2.47 2.25
C CYS A 25 3.32 -2.53 3.52
N PRO A 26 3.57 -1.70 4.55
CA PRO A 26 2.75 -1.71 5.75
C PRO A 26 1.41 -1.00 5.52
N VAL A 27 1.34 -0.06 4.56
CA VAL A 27 0.16 0.76 4.29
C VAL A 27 -1.02 -0.11 3.83
N PRO A 28 -2.19 -0.04 4.50
CA PRO A 28 -3.36 -0.76 4.04
C PRO A 28 -3.83 -0.17 2.71
N LEU A 29 -4.08 -1.03 1.72
CA LEU A 29 -4.59 -0.63 0.41
C LEU A 29 -6.08 -0.91 0.24
N PHE A 30 -6.69 -1.62 1.19
CA PHE A 30 -8.10 -1.98 1.16
C PHE A 30 -8.70 -2.05 2.56
N SER A 31 -9.91 -1.50 2.72
CA SER A 31 -10.77 -1.72 3.90
C SER A 31 -12.24 -1.56 3.52
N ALA A 32 -13.09 -2.47 3.99
CA ALA A 32 -14.54 -2.37 3.82
C ALA A 32 -15.17 -1.22 4.63
N ASN A 33 -14.41 -0.65 5.58
CA ASN A 33 -14.88 0.46 6.42
C ASN A 33 -14.73 1.83 5.76
N TRP A 34 -14.03 1.92 4.62
CA TRP A 34 -13.80 3.18 3.92
C TRP A 34 -14.94 3.48 2.93
N PRO A 35 -15.27 4.76 2.69
CA PRO A 35 -16.24 5.16 1.67
C PRO A 35 -15.94 4.57 0.28
N GLN A 36 -14.65 4.46 -0.03
CA GLN A 36 -14.13 3.73 -1.18
C GLN A 36 -13.21 2.62 -0.67
N ALA A 37 -13.60 1.37 -0.91
CA ALA A 37 -12.93 0.24 -0.27
C ALA A 37 -11.47 0.08 -0.68
N ALA A 38 -11.12 0.43 -1.92
CA ALA A 38 -9.75 0.42 -2.43
C ALA A 38 -9.11 1.82 -2.29
N LEU A 39 -7.88 1.87 -1.78
CA LEU A 39 -7.10 3.11 -1.72
C LEU A 39 -6.70 3.61 -3.11
N LEU A 40 -6.37 2.67 -4.01
CA LEU A 40 -5.91 2.94 -5.37
C LEU A 40 -6.99 2.53 -6.37
N LEU A 41 -7.24 3.38 -7.36
CA LEU A 41 -8.16 3.16 -8.47
C LEU A 41 -7.40 2.91 -9.79
N PRO A 42 -8.07 2.31 -10.79
CA PRO A 42 -7.52 2.25 -12.14
C PRO A 42 -7.16 3.63 -12.67
N GLY A 43 -5.92 3.80 -13.11
CA GLY A 43 -5.38 5.08 -13.59
C GLY A 43 -4.44 5.77 -12.61
N ASP A 44 -4.45 5.37 -11.33
CA ASP A 44 -3.53 5.92 -10.33
C ASP A 44 -2.08 5.53 -10.63
N ARG A 45 -1.16 6.45 -10.30
CA ARG A 45 0.28 6.21 -10.39
C ARG A 45 0.82 5.87 -9.00
N VAL A 46 1.71 4.89 -8.95
CA VAL A 46 2.32 4.41 -7.70
C VAL A 46 3.83 4.58 -7.77
N ARG A 47 4.41 5.14 -6.71
CA ARG A 47 5.86 5.22 -6.50
C ARG A 47 6.23 4.52 -5.20
N PHE A 48 7.22 3.64 -5.25
CA PHE A 48 7.74 2.98 -4.06
C PHE A 48 8.87 3.80 -3.44
N ARG A 49 8.78 4.04 -2.12
CA ARG A 49 9.87 4.63 -1.32
C ARG A 49 10.45 3.55 -0.42
N ALA A 50 11.75 3.30 -0.55
CA ALA A 50 12.47 2.45 0.40
C ALA A 50 12.52 3.14 1.76
N ILE A 51 12.27 2.37 2.82
CA ILE A 51 12.28 2.86 4.21
C ILE A 51 13.14 1.96 5.07
N ALA A 52 13.63 2.50 6.19
CA ALA A 52 14.39 1.72 7.16
C ALA A 52 13.50 0.67 7.85
N ALA A 53 14.11 -0.42 8.33
CA ALA A 53 13.39 -1.47 9.06
C ALA A 53 12.75 -0.96 10.37
N THR A 54 13.31 0.09 10.98
CA THR A 54 12.73 0.78 12.14
C THR A 54 11.43 1.50 11.77
N GLU A 55 11.45 2.32 10.73
CA GLU A 55 10.27 3.00 10.18
C GLU A 55 9.19 1.99 9.77
N TYR A 56 9.57 0.91 9.10
CA TYR A 56 8.64 -0.16 8.71
C TYR A 56 7.93 -0.78 9.93
N ARG A 57 8.67 -1.09 11.00
CA ARG A 57 8.08 -1.68 12.22
C ARG A 57 7.11 -0.73 12.91
N LEU A 58 7.46 0.55 13.00
CA LEU A 58 6.59 1.59 13.56
C LEU A 58 5.31 1.76 12.75
N LEU A 59 5.43 1.83 11.41
CA LEU A 59 4.26 1.87 10.56
C LEU A 59 3.41 0.62 10.79
N ARG A 60 3.99 -0.58 10.68
CA ARG A 60 3.26 -1.84 10.84
C ARG A 60 2.47 -1.96 12.16
N SER A 61 2.95 -1.40 13.26
CA SER A 61 2.20 -1.39 14.53
C SER A 61 0.99 -0.44 14.54
N GLU A 62 1.04 0.64 13.75
CA GLU A 62 -0.04 1.63 13.65
C GLU A 62 -1.11 1.27 12.60
N MET A 63 -0.74 0.52 11.55
CA MET A 63 -1.63 0.22 10.41
C MET A 63 -2.92 -0.54 10.75
N PRO A 64 -2.97 -1.44 11.77
CA PRO A 64 -4.24 -2.03 12.20
C PRO A 64 -5.29 -0.98 12.59
N LYS A 65 -4.87 0.11 13.26
CA LYS A 65 -5.77 1.22 13.63
C LYS A 65 -6.29 1.93 12.38
N LEU A 66 -5.42 2.20 11.42
CA LEU A 66 -5.79 2.88 10.17
C LEU A 66 -6.70 2.02 9.28
N ARG A 67 -6.50 0.69 9.25
CA ARG A 67 -7.40 -0.22 8.52
C ARG A 67 -8.79 -0.29 9.15
N ALA A 68 -8.87 -0.21 10.49
CA ALA A 68 -10.14 -0.19 11.21
C ALA A 68 -10.87 1.16 11.12
N ALA A 69 -10.15 2.26 10.86
CA ALA A 69 -10.71 3.59 10.73
C ALA A 69 -11.69 3.70 9.54
N ALA A 70 -12.62 4.64 9.64
CA ALA A 70 -13.58 4.94 8.58
C ALA A 70 -12.99 5.73 7.41
N GLN A 71 -11.74 6.19 7.51
CA GLN A 71 -11.08 6.97 6.47
C GLN A 71 -9.79 6.28 6.00
N PRO A 72 -9.49 6.33 4.70
CA PRO A 72 -8.23 5.84 4.16
C PRO A 72 -7.04 6.68 4.64
N PRO A 73 -5.82 6.14 4.62
CA PRO A 73 -4.64 6.87 5.06
C PRO A 73 -4.15 7.84 3.97
N LEU A 74 -4.86 8.96 3.81
CA LEU A 74 -4.64 9.96 2.76
C LEU A 74 -3.25 10.58 2.77
N ALA A 75 -2.54 10.54 3.90
CA ALA A 75 -1.16 11.04 4.02
C ALA A 75 -0.13 10.33 3.10
N PHE A 76 -0.49 9.17 2.53
CA PHE A 76 0.34 8.46 1.55
C PHE A 76 -0.03 8.76 0.10
N LEU A 77 -1.08 9.55 -0.14
CA LEU A 77 -1.46 10.03 -1.46
C LEU A 77 -0.82 11.40 -1.68
N VAL A 78 -0.34 11.61 -2.91
CA VAL A 78 0.22 12.89 -3.35
C VAL A 78 -0.58 13.37 -4.56
N ASP A 79 -0.86 14.67 -4.62
CA ASP A 79 -1.53 15.24 -5.78
C ASP A 79 -0.64 15.12 -7.03
N GLY A 80 -1.27 14.87 -8.19
CA GLY A 80 -0.61 14.52 -9.44
C GLY A 80 0.31 15.59 -10.07
N GLU A 81 0.55 16.71 -9.37
CA GLU A 81 1.47 17.78 -9.79
C GLU A 81 2.90 17.63 -9.21
N ALA A 82 3.13 16.71 -8.27
CA ALA A 82 4.39 16.63 -7.52
C ALA A 82 5.57 15.92 -8.24
N ASP A 83 5.46 15.62 -9.53
CA ASP A 83 6.53 14.99 -10.34
C ASP A 83 6.40 15.43 -11.82
N ARG A 84 6.82 16.67 -12.12
CA ARG A 84 7.35 17.06 -13.43
C ARG A 84 8.83 17.37 -13.30
#